data_AF-A0A2W7AMQ5-F1
#
_entry.id   AF-A0A2W7AMQ5-F1
#
_cell.length_a   1.000
_cell.length_b   1.000
_cell.length_c   1.000
_cell.angle_alpha   90.00
_cell.angle_beta   90.00
_cell.angle_gamma   90.00
#
_symmetry.space_group_name_H-M   'P 1'
#
loop_
_entity.id
_entity.type
_entity.pdbx_description
1 polymer ?
#
loop_
_entity_poly.entity_id
_entity_poly.type
_entity_poly.pdbx_seq_one_letter_code
_entity_poly.pdbx_strand_id
1 'polypeptide(L)'
;MSEPSWFDQTPPWVLWSFLPVLGGGAIAYAGVKTGSNIWIAIGAGFVATGIVLYSSPYLSGFATIVWFAQIALAFALKREYLTKTYPKHLPLPEDPKLFKVIAASRPKIEINSCSKNELVNVLGLPIVYANDIESLRDEGYIFTSLEELHNILEIPNATLQKIEPMVVFSYDYRHESAYSWKRVNSMSVDELLEIGMESKVAIAISEERQRRGEFKSLMDIKKRTGIPFSSYKQLT
;
A
#
# COMPACT_ATOMS: atom_id res chain seq x y z
N MET A 1 10.00 -3.29 29.71
CA MET A 1 8.80 -2.45 29.60
C MET A 1 8.33 -2.54 28.16
N SER A 2 7.14 -3.05 27.90
CA SER A 2 6.56 -3.09 26.55
C SER A 2 6.31 -1.66 26.06
N GLU A 3 6.69 -1.35 24.83
CA GLU A 3 6.41 -0.04 24.24
C GLU A 3 4.88 0.19 24.16
N PRO A 4 4.39 1.40 24.47
CA PRO A 4 2.97 1.70 24.37
C PRO A 4 2.48 1.56 22.93
N SER A 5 1.30 0.98 22.75
CA SER A 5 0.66 0.86 21.44
C SER A 5 0.59 2.23 20.76
N TRP A 6 0.81 2.28 19.45
CA TRP A 6 0.79 3.53 18.67
C TRP A 6 -0.44 4.40 18.96
N PHE A 7 -1.60 3.77 19.17
CA PHE A 7 -2.85 4.48 19.43
C PHE A 7 -3.01 5.01 20.86
N ASP A 8 -2.19 4.54 21.80
CA ASP A 8 -2.21 5.01 23.19
C ASP A 8 -1.41 6.32 23.35
N GLN A 9 -0.46 6.58 22.45
CA GLN A 9 0.43 7.73 22.51
C GLN A 9 -0.34 9.05 22.40
N THR A 10 0.07 10.07 23.13
CA THR A 10 -0.46 11.44 22.99
C THR A 10 0.52 12.28 22.19
N PRO A 11 0.21 12.64 20.93
CA PRO A 11 1.09 13.46 20.11
C PRO A 11 1.42 14.81 20.78
N PRO A 12 2.65 15.34 20.62
CA PRO A 12 3.03 16.63 21.23
C PRO A 12 2.10 17.79 20.87
N TRP A 13 1.54 17.80 19.65
CA TRP A 13 0.62 18.85 19.22
C TRP A 13 -0.67 18.90 20.06
N VAL A 14 -1.11 17.76 20.62
CA VAL A 14 -2.26 17.74 21.53
C VAL A 14 -1.92 18.50 22.81
N LEU A 15 -0.68 18.38 23.30
CA LEU A 15 -0.22 19.14 24.47
C LEU A 15 -0.07 20.63 24.14
N TRP A 16 0.37 20.98 22.93
CA TRP A 16 0.44 22.38 22.50
C TRP A 16 -0.94 23.05 22.40
N SER A 17 -2.01 22.27 22.25
CA SER A 17 -3.38 22.80 22.28
C SER A 17 -3.80 23.39 23.63
N PHE A 18 -3.04 23.11 24.71
CA PHE A 18 -3.27 23.72 26.01
C PHE A 18 -2.85 25.20 26.06
N LEU A 19 -2.15 25.72 25.06
CA LEU A 19 -1.85 27.14 24.94
C LEU A 19 -3.13 27.90 24.55
N PRO A 20 -3.66 28.83 25.39
CA PRO A 20 -4.99 29.41 25.17
C PRO A 20 -5.18 30.11 23.83
N VAL A 21 -4.24 30.97 23.42
CA VAL A 21 -4.33 31.77 22.19
C VAL A 21 -3.72 31.05 20.99
N LEU A 22 -2.64 30.29 21.22
CA LEU A 22 -1.83 29.69 20.16
C LEU A 22 -2.12 28.21 19.92
N GLY A 23 -2.92 27.56 20.77
CA GLY A 23 -3.21 26.13 20.64
C GLY A 23 -4.03 25.78 19.41
N GLY A 24 -4.78 26.72 18.83
CA GLY A 24 -5.39 26.56 17.50
C GLY A 24 -4.34 26.34 16.40
N GLY A 25 -3.14 26.94 16.55
CA GLY A 25 -2.00 26.69 15.68
C GLY A 25 -1.51 25.24 15.75
N ALA A 26 -1.64 24.57 16.90
CA ALA A 26 -1.32 23.15 17.03
C ALA A 26 -2.30 22.26 16.27
N ILE A 27 -3.59 22.61 16.28
CA ILE A 27 -4.62 21.93 15.47
C ILE A 27 -4.36 22.15 13.97
N ALA A 28 -3.99 23.37 13.57
CA ALA A 28 -3.63 23.67 12.19
C ALA A 28 -2.38 22.89 11.74
N TYR A 29 -1.35 22.80 12.60
CA TYR A 29 -0.18 21.98 12.36
C TYR A 29 -0.53 20.49 12.17
N ALA A 30 -1.42 19.95 13.02
CA ALA A 30 -1.93 18.59 12.86
C ALA A 30 -2.67 18.41 11.52
N GLY A 31 -3.43 19.43 11.10
CA GLY A 31 -4.06 19.50 9.78
C GLY A 31 -3.08 19.42 8.63
N VAL A 32 -1.98 20.19 8.68
CA VAL A 32 -0.91 20.15 7.67
C VAL A 32 -0.27 18.75 7.61
N LYS A 33 0.06 18.16 8.76
CA LYS A 33 0.66 16.82 8.83
C LYS A 33 -0.24 15.70 8.32
N THR A 34 -1.55 15.89 8.34
CA THR A 34 -2.54 14.90 7.89
C THR A 34 -3.15 15.22 6.53
N GLY A 35 -2.76 16.34 5.90
CA GLY A 35 -3.36 16.80 4.64
C GLY A 35 -4.83 17.25 4.76
N SER A 36 -5.29 17.61 5.95
CA SER A 36 -6.69 17.97 6.22
C SER A 36 -6.91 19.49 6.18
N ASN A 37 -7.47 20.01 5.07
CA ASN A 37 -7.80 21.43 4.92
C ASN A 37 -8.81 21.92 5.97
N ILE A 38 -9.74 21.05 6.39
CA ILE A 38 -10.74 21.37 7.41
C ILE A 38 -10.06 21.64 8.76
N TRP A 39 -9.08 20.82 9.14
CA TRP A 39 -8.37 21.00 10.42
C TRP A 39 -7.50 22.26 10.41
N ILE A 40 -6.89 22.56 9.26
CA ILE A 40 -6.16 23.82 9.06
C ILE A 40 -7.10 25.01 9.27
N ALA A 41 -8.27 24.99 8.63
CA ALA A 41 -9.27 26.07 8.75
C ALA A 41 -9.80 26.21 10.18
N ILE A 42 -10.13 25.11 10.85
CA ILE A 42 -10.60 25.12 12.25
C ILE A 42 -9.51 25.67 13.17
N GLY A 43 -8.27 25.19 13.03
CA GLY A 43 -7.14 25.66 13.83
C GLY A 43 -6.87 27.15 13.66
N ALA A 44 -6.85 27.65 12.42
CA ALA A 44 -6.74 29.08 12.13
C ALA A 44 -7.90 29.88 12.71
N GLY A 45 -9.13 29.34 12.65
CA GLY A 45 -10.32 29.93 13.26
C GLY A 45 -10.20 30.08 14.78
N PHE A 46 -9.66 29.07 15.48
CA PHE A 46 -9.39 29.16 16.93
C PHE A 46 -8.37 30.24 17.27
N VAL A 47 -7.29 30.37 16.49
CA VAL A 47 -6.29 31.44 16.69
C VAL A 47 -6.92 32.82 16.51
N ALA A 48 -7.64 33.03 15.41
CA ALA A 48 -8.32 34.31 15.15
C ALA A 48 -9.34 34.64 16.24
N THR A 49 -10.14 33.66 16.66
CA THR A 49 -11.11 33.81 17.74
C THR A 49 -10.43 34.14 19.06
N GLY A 50 -9.32 33.46 19.39
CA GLY A 50 -8.51 33.76 20.56
C GLY A 50 -8.03 35.21 20.57
N ILE A 51 -7.43 35.68 19.48
CA ILE A 51 -6.96 37.08 19.36
C ILE A 51 -8.11 38.06 19.62
N VAL A 52 -9.28 37.86 19.00
CA VAL A 52 -10.44 38.73 19.18
C VAL A 52 -10.94 38.72 20.63
N LEU A 53 -11.12 37.54 21.23
CA LEU A 53 -11.66 37.41 22.60
C LEU A 53 -10.74 38.01 23.66
N TYR A 54 -9.42 37.87 23.52
CA TYR A 54 -8.46 38.45 24.46
C TYR A 54 -8.23 39.95 24.23
N SER A 55 -8.53 40.48 23.03
CA SER A 55 -8.43 41.91 22.73
C SER A 55 -9.62 42.74 23.22
N SER A 56 -10.75 42.09 23.54
CA SER A 56 -12.00 42.75 23.95
C SER A 56 -12.33 42.48 25.43
N PRO A 57 -12.33 43.50 26.30
CA PRO A 57 -12.66 43.35 27.73
C PRO A 57 -14.02 42.69 27.97
N TYR A 58 -14.99 42.98 27.09
CA TYR A 58 -16.37 42.49 27.18
C TYR A 58 -16.51 41.01 26.80
N LEU A 59 -15.57 40.45 26.05
CA LEU A 59 -15.62 39.08 25.54
C LEU A 59 -14.64 38.14 26.24
N SER A 60 -13.76 38.67 27.10
CA SER A 60 -12.75 37.92 27.85
C SER A 60 -13.32 36.73 28.65
N GLY A 61 -14.56 36.84 29.14
CA GLY A 61 -15.26 35.76 29.85
C GLY A 61 -15.54 34.51 28.99
N PHE A 62 -15.63 34.64 27.66
CA PHE A 62 -15.80 33.51 26.74
C PHE A 62 -14.46 32.85 26.36
N ALA A 63 -13.33 33.50 26.63
CA ALA A 63 -12.01 33.01 26.25
C ALA A 63 -11.67 31.66 26.92
N THR A 64 -12.11 31.47 28.17
CA THR A 64 -11.93 30.21 28.90
C THR A 64 -12.76 29.08 28.28
N ILE A 65 -14.00 29.36 27.87
CA ILE A 65 -14.88 28.39 27.21
C ILE A 65 -14.27 27.95 25.88
N VAL A 66 -13.82 28.92 25.06
CA VAL A 66 -13.17 28.62 23.77
C VAL A 66 -11.87 27.85 23.96
N TRP A 67 -11.10 28.15 25.01
CA TRP A 67 -9.89 27.39 25.34
C TRP A 67 -10.19 25.93 25.70
N PHE A 68 -11.20 25.67 26.53
CA PHE A 68 -11.61 24.28 26.82
C PHE A 68 -12.15 23.57 25.58
N ALA A 69 -12.91 24.26 24.74
CA ALA A 69 -13.40 23.71 23.47
C ALA A 69 -12.25 23.33 22.52
N GLN A 70 -11.20 24.15 22.47
CA GLN A 70 -9.98 23.87 21.70
C GLN A 70 -9.27 22.60 22.20
N ILE A 71 -9.10 22.44 23.51
CA ILE A 71 -8.49 21.24 24.10
C ILE A 71 -9.34 20.01 23.81
N ALA A 72 -10.66 20.10 24.04
CA ALA A 72 -11.58 19.00 23.78
C ALA A 72 -11.52 18.55 22.31
N LEU A 73 -11.49 19.50 21.38
CA LEU A 73 -11.33 19.20 19.96
C LEU A 73 -9.98 18.52 19.66
N ALA A 74 -8.87 18.97 20.25
CA ALA A 74 -7.57 18.34 20.06
C ALA A 74 -7.58 16.86 20.49
N PHE A 75 -8.21 16.53 21.62
CA PHE A 75 -8.38 15.13 22.04
C PHE A 75 -9.32 14.33 21.12
N ALA A 76 -10.39 14.95 20.61
CA ALA A 76 -11.28 14.31 19.65
C ALA A 76 -10.55 13.96 18.33
N LEU A 77 -9.68 14.85 17.85
CA LEU A 77 -8.92 14.66 16.61
C LEU A 77 -7.70 13.73 16.76
N LYS A 78 -7.24 13.49 18.00
CA LYS A 78 -6.06 12.65 18.31
C LYS A 78 -6.11 11.30 17.58
N ARG A 79 -7.23 10.57 17.68
CA ARG A 79 -7.34 9.22 17.12
C ARG A 79 -7.26 9.23 15.60
N GLU A 80 -7.94 10.17 14.96
CA GLU A 80 -7.89 10.30 13.51
C GLU A 80 -6.49 10.71 13.02
N TYR A 81 -5.81 11.60 13.76
CA TYR A 81 -4.43 11.99 13.48
C TYR A 81 -3.51 10.76 13.49
N LEU A 82 -3.55 9.97 14.56
CA LEU A 82 -2.72 8.77 14.70
C LEU A 82 -3.00 7.74 13.59
N THR A 83 -4.25 7.61 13.15
CA THR A 83 -4.58 6.72 12.01
C THR A 83 -3.98 7.22 10.70
N LYS A 84 -4.09 8.52 10.40
CA LYS A 84 -3.56 9.11 9.16
C LYS A 84 -2.04 9.19 9.14
N THR A 85 -1.39 9.30 10.29
CA THR A 85 0.08 9.34 10.41
C THR A 85 0.67 8.01 10.86
N TYR A 86 -0.05 6.90 10.63
CA TYR A 86 0.39 5.57 11.08
C TYR A 86 1.76 5.21 10.46
N PRO A 87 2.78 4.89 11.28
CA PRO A 87 4.14 4.65 10.80
C PRO A 87 4.23 3.49 9.81
N LYS A 88 5.13 3.59 8.83
CA LYS A 88 5.34 2.55 7.81
C LYS A 88 6.08 1.32 8.35
N HIS A 89 6.90 1.47 9.38
CA HIS A 89 7.69 0.38 9.97
C HIS A 89 6.89 -0.49 10.94
N LEU A 90 5.71 -0.03 11.36
CA LEU A 90 4.84 -0.81 12.24
C LEU A 90 3.99 -1.80 11.43
N PRO A 91 3.74 -3.01 11.97
CA PRO A 91 2.91 -4.00 11.31
C PRO A 91 1.49 -3.47 11.12
N LEU A 92 0.95 -3.68 9.93
CA LEU A 92 -0.42 -3.27 9.60
C LEU A 92 -1.43 -3.93 10.57
N PRO A 93 -2.41 -3.17 11.10
CA PRO A 93 -3.39 -3.73 12.04
C PRO A 93 -4.19 -4.89 11.46
N GLU A 94 -4.59 -5.82 12.33
CA GLU A 94 -5.47 -6.95 11.95
C GLU A 94 -6.93 -6.52 11.75
N ASP A 95 -7.38 -5.46 12.44
CA ASP A 95 -8.73 -4.91 12.26
C ASP A 95 -8.93 -4.40 10.82
N PRO A 96 -9.84 -5.00 10.03
CA PRO A 96 -10.07 -4.63 8.64
C PRO A 96 -10.50 -3.17 8.46
N LYS A 97 -11.27 -2.61 9.41
CA LYS A 97 -11.76 -1.23 9.31
C LYS A 97 -10.61 -0.24 9.47
N LEU A 98 -9.80 -0.43 10.50
CA LEU A 98 -8.64 0.41 10.77
C LEU A 98 -7.60 0.31 9.65
N PHE A 99 -7.36 -0.91 9.17
CA PHE A 99 -6.48 -1.16 8.04
C PHE A 99 -6.93 -0.36 6.80
N LYS A 100 -8.21 -0.42 6.43
CA LYS A 100 -8.73 0.29 5.25
C LYS A 100 -8.52 1.80 5.33
N VAL A 101 -8.67 2.40 6.52
CA VAL A 101 -8.44 3.84 6.71
C VAL A 101 -6.95 4.19 6.60
N ILE A 102 -6.06 3.39 7.20
CA ILE A 102 -4.61 3.57 7.08
C ILE A 102 -4.18 3.43 5.62
N ALA A 103 -4.64 2.38 4.94
CA ALA A 103 -4.36 2.11 3.54
C ALA A 103 -4.77 3.28 2.63
N ALA A 104 -5.97 3.85 2.84
CA ALA A 104 -6.46 5.00 2.08
C ALA A 104 -5.63 6.27 2.28
N SER A 105 -4.94 6.41 3.42
CA SER A 105 -4.08 7.56 3.71
C SER A 105 -2.63 7.40 3.22
N ARG A 106 -2.21 6.17 2.87
CA ARG A 106 -0.85 5.91 2.40
C ARG A 106 -0.71 6.24 0.91
N PRO A 107 0.47 6.70 0.46
CA PRO A 107 0.78 6.76 -0.96
C PRO A 107 0.62 5.38 -1.58
N LYS A 108 0.01 5.34 -2.77
CA LYS A 108 -0.10 4.09 -3.52
C LYS A 108 1.28 3.66 -4.03
N ILE A 109 1.51 2.35 -4.00
CA ILE A 109 2.74 1.70 -4.44
C ILE A 109 2.54 1.22 -5.88
N GLU A 110 3.43 1.66 -6.76
CA GLU A 110 3.46 1.14 -8.13
C GLU A 110 4.27 -0.16 -8.19
N ILE A 111 3.60 -1.26 -8.54
CA ILE A 111 4.20 -2.60 -8.48
C ILE A 111 5.43 -2.73 -9.38
N ASN A 112 5.41 -2.11 -10.56
CA ASN A 112 6.51 -2.26 -11.53
C ASN A 112 7.74 -1.40 -11.23
N SER A 113 7.64 -0.42 -10.34
CA SER A 113 8.75 0.49 -10.01
C SER A 113 9.14 0.51 -8.53
N CYS A 114 8.33 -0.08 -7.65
CA CYS A 114 8.61 -0.09 -6.22
C CYS A 114 9.86 -0.90 -5.85
N SER A 115 10.40 -0.62 -4.67
CA SER A 115 11.48 -1.40 -4.08
C SER A 115 10.95 -2.66 -3.37
N LYS A 116 11.79 -3.69 -3.24
CA LYS A 116 11.48 -4.87 -2.40
C LYS A 116 11.08 -4.51 -0.97
N ASN A 117 11.73 -3.49 -0.42
CA ASN A 117 11.42 -2.98 0.92
C ASN A 117 9.99 -2.45 1.02
N GLU A 118 9.47 -1.81 -0.02
CA GLU A 118 8.08 -1.34 -0.07
C GLU A 118 7.09 -2.50 -0.17
N LEU A 119 7.39 -3.53 -0.96
CA LEU A 119 6.57 -4.74 -1.03
C LEU A 119 6.43 -5.40 0.36
N VAL A 120 7.53 -5.55 1.10
CA VAL A 120 7.52 -6.24 2.39
C VAL A 120 6.99 -5.34 3.51
N ASN A 121 7.59 -4.17 3.70
CA ASN A 121 7.32 -3.36 4.89
C ASN A 121 6.14 -2.40 4.71
N VAL A 122 5.82 -1.98 3.48
CA VAL A 122 4.69 -1.07 3.23
C VAL A 122 3.42 -1.84 2.90
N LEU A 123 3.48 -2.80 1.97
CA LEU A 123 2.33 -3.63 1.60
C LEU A 123 2.12 -4.82 2.56
N GLY A 124 3.14 -5.22 3.32
CA GLY A 124 3.04 -6.37 4.20
C GLY A 124 3.08 -7.71 3.45
N LEU A 125 3.64 -7.74 2.23
CA LEU A 125 3.77 -8.98 1.48
C LEU A 125 4.89 -9.85 2.08
N PRO A 126 4.67 -11.18 2.20
CA PRO A 126 5.74 -12.12 2.51
C PRO A 126 6.95 -11.95 1.57
N ILE A 127 8.15 -12.05 2.13
CA ILE A 127 9.41 -11.87 1.38
C ILE A 127 9.54 -12.77 0.16
N VAL A 128 8.93 -13.98 0.21
CA VAL A 128 8.92 -14.93 -0.91
C VAL A 128 8.23 -14.31 -2.14
N TYR A 129 7.05 -13.72 -1.96
CA TYR A 129 6.35 -13.06 -3.07
C TYR A 129 7.06 -11.78 -3.50
N ALA A 130 7.67 -11.04 -2.57
CA ALA A 130 8.45 -9.86 -2.93
C ALA A 130 9.67 -10.22 -3.80
N ASN A 131 10.32 -11.35 -3.54
CA ASN A 131 11.41 -11.87 -4.37
C ASN A 131 10.90 -12.34 -5.74
N ASP A 132 9.76 -13.03 -5.80
CA ASP A 132 9.19 -13.50 -7.07
C ASP A 132 8.76 -12.31 -7.97
N ILE A 133 8.16 -11.24 -7.38
CA ILE A 133 7.82 -10.00 -8.09
C ILE A 133 9.08 -9.32 -8.65
N GLU A 134 10.10 -9.13 -7.82
CA GLU A 134 11.37 -8.52 -8.25
C GLU A 134 12.01 -9.34 -9.37
N SER A 135 12.07 -10.66 -9.21
CA SER A 135 12.66 -11.54 -10.22
C SER A 135 11.95 -11.47 -11.56
N LEU A 136 10.62 -11.38 -11.61
CA LEU A 136 9.90 -11.23 -12.87
C LEU A 136 10.13 -9.86 -13.50
N ARG A 137 10.19 -8.80 -12.69
CA ARG A 137 10.49 -7.45 -13.18
C ARG A 137 11.89 -7.33 -13.76
N ASP A 138 12.87 -7.94 -13.11
CA ASP A 138 14.26 -7.98 -13.59
C ASP A 138 14.40 -8.72 -14.93
N GLU A 139 13.49 -9.66 -15.20
CA GLU A 139 13.36 -10.37 -16.47
C GLU A 139 12.48 -9.65 -17.50
N GLY A 140 11.99 -8.44 -17.17
CA GLY A 140 11.24 -7.56 -18.07
C GLY A 140 9.74 -7.78 -18.07
N TYR A 141 9.19 -8.56 -17.14
CA TYR A 141 7.74 -8.70 -16.99
C TYR A 141 7.13 -7.43 -16.38
N ILE A 142 6.00 -7.00 -16.94
CA ILE A 142 5.25 -5.82 -16.47
C ILE A 142 3.88 -6.30 -15.99
N PHE A 143 3.61 -6.08 -14.71
CA PHE A 143 2.31 -6.36 -14.12
C PHE A 143 1.31 -5.27 -14.48
N THR A 144 0.14 -5.67 -14.96
CA THR A 144 -0.93 -4.76 -15.38
C THR A 144 -2.11 -4.77 -14.43
N SER A 145 -2.24 -5.83 -13.63
CA SER A 145 -3.39 -6.02 -12.74
C SER A 145 -3.06 -6.80 -11.47
N LEU A 146 -3.94 -6.66 -10.48
CA LEU A 146 -3.88 -7.43 -9.24
C LEU A 146 -4.11 -8.93 -9.50
N GLU A 147 -4.91 -9.25 -10.52
CA GLU A 147 -5.25 -10.63 -10.87
C GLU A 147 -4.03 -11.41 -11.38
N GLU A 148 -3.11 -10.75 -12.10
CA GLU A 148 -1.85 -11.36 -12.52
C GLU A 148 -1.01 -11.78 -11.33
N LEU A 149 -0.98 -11.01 -10.24
CA LEU A 149 -0.26 -11.41 -9.02
C LEU A 149 -0.82 -12.73 -8.45
N HIS A 150 -2.11 -13.00 -8.61
CA HIS A 150 -2.68 -14.31 -8.27
C HIS A 150 -2.29 -15.37 -9.30
N ASN A 151 -2.56 -15.11 -10.58
CA ASN A 151 -2.47 -16.10 -11.65
C ASN A 151 -1.02 -16.49 -12.00
N ILE A 152 -0.05 -15.61 -11.74
CA ILE A 152 1.35 -15.76 -12.13
C ILE A 152 2.22 -16.12 -10.95
N LEU A 153 1.96 -15.51 -9.79
CA LEU A 153 2.78 -15.65 -8.59
C LEU A 153 2.10 -16.46 -7.48
N GLU A 154 0.87 -16.91 -7.70
CA GLU A 154 0.10 -17.72 -6.75
C GLU A 154 -0.17 -16.99 -5.42
N ILE A 155 -0.17 -15.64 -5.42
CA ILE A 155 -0.47 -14.86 -4.23
C ILE A 155 -1.95 -15.06 -3.85
N PRO A 156 -2.29 -15.46 -2.61
CA PRO A 156 -3.68 -15.70 -2.22
C PRO A 156 -4.56 -14.45 -2.37
N ASN A 157 -5.78 -14.62 -2.89
CA ASN A 157 -6.73 -13.52 -3.10
C ASN A 157 -7.02 -12.71 -1.82
N ALA A 158 -7.06 -13.36 -0.65
CA ALA A 158 -7.24 -12.65 0.63
C ALA A 158 -6.08 -11.66 0.92
N THR A 159 -4.86 -12.01 0.51
CA THR A 159 -3.68 -11.12 0.64
C THR A 159 -3.79 -9.98 -0.37
N LEU A 160 -4.19 -10.29 -1.60
CA LEU A 160 -4.37 -9.30 -2.66
C LEU A 160 -5.45 -8.27 -2.34
N GLN A 161 -6.62 -8.71 -1.86
CA GLN A 161 -7.70 -7.84 -1.39
C GLN A 161 -7.25 -6.89 -0.28
N LYS A 162 -6.35 -7.35 0.60
CA LYS A 162 -5.78 -6.50 1.64
C LYS A 162 -4.92 -5.40 1.03
N ILE A 163 -4.06 -5.69 0.07
CA ILE A 163 -3.14 -4.69 -0.49
C ILE A 163 -3.74 -3.84 -1.60
N GLU A 164 -4.84 -4.27 -2.22
CA GLU A 164 -5.54 -3.58 -3.32
C GLU A 164 -5.67 -2.05 -3.15
N PRO A 165 -6.15 -1.49 -2.02
CA PRO A 165 -6.28 -0.03 -1.88
C PRO A 165 -4.95 0.73 -1.90
N MET A 166 -3.83 0.04 -1.70
CA MET A 166 -2.48 0.59 -1.64
C MET A 166 -1.66 0.36 -2.90
N VAL A 167 -2.22 -0.31 -3.91
CA VAL A 167 -1.49 -0.72 -5.11
C VAL A 167 -2.00 0.04 -6.34
N VAL A 168 -1.09 0.38 -7.24
CA VAL A 168 -1.38 0.81 -8.61
C VAL A 168 -0.53 0.01 -9.59
N PHE A 169 -0.98 0.03 -10.84
CA PHE A 169 -0.26 -0.51 -11.99
C PHE A 169 -0.21 0.59 -13.06
N SER A 170 0.98 0.86 -13.60
CA SER A 170 1.11 1.73 -14.76
C SER A 170 0.60 1.02 -16.01
N TYR A 171 -0.27 1.68 -16.79
CA TYR A 171 -0.77 1.16 -18.05
C TYR A 171 0.35 1.10 -19.11
N ASP A 172 0.68 -0.09 -19.61
CA ASP A 172 1.49 -0.28 -20.82
C ASP A 172 0.59 -0.77 -21.95
N TYR A 173 0.31 0.11 -22.92
CA TYR A 173 -0.51 -0.17 -24.10
C TYR A 173 0.10 -1.24 -25.02
N ARG A 174 1.35 -1.64 -24.80
CA ARG A 174 2.02 -2.70 -25.57
C ARG A 174 1.73 -4.10 -25.02
N HIS A 175 1.11 -4.20 -23.84
CA HIS A 175 0.73 -5.46 -23.18
C HIS A 175 -0.81 -5.62 -23.16
N GLU A 176 -1.43 -5.76 -24.34
CA GLU A 176 -2.75 -6.38 -24.43
C GLU A 176 -2.54 -7.90 -24.58
N SER A 177 -2.89 -8.67 -23.55
CA SER A 177 -2.67 -10.11 -23.49
C SER A 177 -3.49 -10.84 -24.55
N ALA A 178 -2.88 -11.16 -25.69
CA ALA A 178 -3.48 -12.04 -26.70
C ALA A 178 -3.34 -13.52 -26.33
N TYR A 179 -2.44 -13.88 -25.40
CA TYR A 179 -2.12 -15.25 -25.03
C TYR A 179 -2.29 -15.50 -23.53
N SER A 180 -2.91 -16.63 -23.19
CA SER A 180 -3.01 -17.10 -21.81
C SER A 180 -1.94 -18.14 -21.56
N TRP A 181 -1.10 -17.93 -20.55
CA TRP A 181 -0.05 -18.88 -20.17
C TRP A 181 -0.57 -20.30 -19.96
N LYS A 182 -1.85 -20.45 -19.55
CA LYS A 182 -2.51 -21.75 -19.34
C LYS A 182 -2.48 -22.65 -20.57
N ARG A 183 -2.38 -22.08 -21.78
CA ARG A 183 -2.25 -22.84 -23.03
C ARG A 183 -1.01 -23.74 -23.05
N VAL A 184 0.04 -23.40 -22.30
CA VAL A 184 1.24 -24.24 -22.16
C VAL A 184 0.89 -25.65 -21.68
N ASN A 185 -0.18 -25.80 -20.88
CA ASN A 185 -0.61 -27.10 -20.36
C ASN A 185 -1.24 -28.00 -21.43
N SER A 186 -1.67 -27.46 -22.58
CA SER A 186 -2.20 -28.23 -23.70
C SER A 186 -1.28 -28.28 -24.93
N MET A 187 -0.28 -27.40 -25.02
CA MET A 187 0.60 -27.32 -26.20
C MET A 187 1.57 -28.50 -26.30
N SER A 188 1.82 -28.96 -27.51
CA SER A 188 2.88 -29.88 -27.91
C SER A 188 4.23 -29.15 -28.04
N VAL A 189 5.32 -29.91 -28.17
CA VAL A 189 6.66 -29.33 -28.38
C VAL A 189 6.69 -28.52 -29.68
N ASP A 190 6.05 -29.01 -30.75
CA ASP A 190 5.99 -28.32 -32.04
C ASP A 190 5.22 -27.01 -31.94
N GLU A 191 4.06 -26.99 -31.26
CA GLU A 191 3.31 -25.74 -31.03
C GLU A 191 4.09 -24.73 -30.18
N LEU A 192 4.91 -25.19 -29.23
CA LEU A 192 5.78 -24.31 -28.45
C LEU A 192 6.89 -23.71 -29.32
N LEU A 193 7.45 -24.48 -30.25
CA LEU A 193 8.41 -23.98 -31.23
C LEU A 193 7.79 -22.94 -32.17
N GLU A 194 6.54 -23.14 -32.60
CA GLU A 194 5.81 -22.24 -33.50
C GLU A 194 5.60 -20.84 -32.89
N ILE A 195 5.41 -20.74 -31.58
CA ILE A 195 5.34 -19.44 -30.88
C ILE A 195 6.72 -18.80 -30.63
N GLY A 196 7.79 -19.40 -31.16
CA GLY A 196 9.16 -18.87 -31.09
C GLY A 196 9.92 -19.26 -29.82
N MET A 197 9.54 -20.34 -29.16
CA MET A 197 10.28 -20.88 -28.01
C MET A 197 11.52 -21.67 -28.49
N GLU A 198 12.62 -21.62 -27.74
CA GLU A 198 13.81 -22.43 -28.05
C GLU A 198 13.50 -23.93 -27.85
N SER A 199 14.01 -24.78 -28.75
CA SER A 199 13.81 -26.24 -28.70
C SER A 199 14.14 -26.87 -27.35
N LYS A 200 15.26 -26.49 -26.73
CA LYS A 200 15.63 -27.01 -25.41
C LYS A 200 14.63 -26.64 -24.32
N VAL A 201 14.09 -25.43 -24.39
CA VAL A 201 13.09 -24.92 -23.44
C VAL A 201 11.75 -25.63 -23.63
N ALA A 202 11.29 -25.75 -24.89
CA ALA A 202 10.04 -26.43 -25.23
C ALA A 202 10.05 -27.91 -24.79
N ILE A 203 11.15 -28.62 -25.02
CA ILE A 203 11.32 -30.02 -24.59
C ILE A 203 11.27 -30.09 -23.07
N ALA A 204 12.07 -29.29 -22.35
CA ALA A 204 12.14 -29.33 -20.90
C ALA A 204 10.79 -29.00 -20.22
N ILE A 205 10.05 -28.02 -20.74
CA ILE A 205 8.70 -27.69 -20.25
C ILE A 205 7.74 -28.87 -20.47
N SER A 206 7.77 -29.48 -21.66
CA SER A 206 6.90 -30.62 -21.97
C SER A 206 7.21 -31.85 -21.11
N GLU A 207 8.49 -32.19 -20.94
CA GLU A 207 8.94 -33.31 -20.10
C GLU A 207 8.55 -33.10 -18.63
N GLU A 208 8.78 -31.91 -18.09
CA GLU A 208 8.44 -31.59 -16.70
C GLU A 208 6.92 -31.61 -16.46
N ARG A 209 6.13 -31.19 -17.45
CA ARG A 209 4.66 -31.32 -17.42
C ARG A 209 4.23 -32.79 -17.46
N GLN A 210 4.80 -33.61 -18.33
CA GLN A 210 4.47 -35.05 -18.40
C GLN A 210 4.82 -35.77 -17.09
N ARG A 211 5.91 -35.38 -16.44
CA ARG A 211 6.40 -36.01 -15.22
C ARG A 211 5.65 -35.60 -13.95
N ARG A 212 5.31 -34.32 -13.81
CA ARG A 212 4.72 -33.76 -12.56
C ARG A 212 3.31 -33.20 -12.72
N GLY A 213 2.72 -33.28 -13.92
CA GLY A 213 1.39 -32.77 -14.23
C GLY A 213 1.40 -31.30 -14.69
N GLU A 214 0.20 -30.73 -14.82
CA GLU A 214 -0.01 -29.36 -15.29
C GLU A 214 0.73 -28.31 -14.44
N PHE A 215 1.13 -27.21 -15.08
CA PHE A 215 1.64 -26.03 -14.39
C PHE A 215 0.49 -25.20 -13.82
N LYS A 216 0.69 -24.67 -12.61
CA LYS A 216 -0.31 -23.84 -11.92
C LYS A 216 -0.15 -22.36 -12.15
N SER A 217 1.04 -21.94 -12.57
CA SER A 217 1.38 -20.55 -12.87
C SER A 217 2.66 -20.48 -13.72
N LEU A 218 2.99 -19.29 -14.24
CA LEU A 218 4.28 -19.04 -14.91
C LEU A 218 5.45 -19.17 -13.93
N MET A 219 5.25 -18.84 -12.66
CA MET A 219 6.27 -19.02 -11.63
C MET A 219 6.49 -20.49 -11.29
N ASP A 220 5.46 -21.33 -11.37
CA ASP A 220 5.57 -22.77 -11.23
C ASP A 220 6.47 -23.38 -12.33
N ILE A 221 6.36 -22.89 -13.57
CA ILE A 221 7.26 -23.28 -14.68
C ILE A 221 8.71 -23.01 -14.28
N LYS A 222 9.04 -21.78 -13.85
CA LYS A 222 10.39 -21.41 -13.41
C LYS A 222 10.88 -22.30 -12.27
N LYS A 223 10.06 -22.46 -11.22
CA LYS A 223 10.42 -23.21 -10.01
C LYS A 223 10.66 -24.70 -10.30
N ARG A 224 9.89 -25.29 -11.22
CA ARG A 224 9.98 -26.72 -11.56
C ARG A 224 11.07 -27.04 -12.58
N THR A 225 11.23 -26.18 -13.59
CA THR A 225 12.16 -26.41 -14.72
C THR A 225 13.52 -25.75 -14.53
N GLY A 226 13.62 -24.72 -13.68
CA GLY A 226 14.80 -23.88 -13.54
C GLY A 226 15.01 -22.91 -14.72
N ILE A 227 14.10 -22.89 -15.69
CA ILE A 227 14.18 -22.04 -16.88
C ILE A 227 13.77 -20.62 -16.50
N PRO A 228 14.51 -19.57 -16.94
CA PRO A 228 14.13 -18.19 -16.69
C PRO A 228 12.86 -17.82 -17.48
N PHE A 229 12.03 -16.95 -16.90
CA PHE A 229 10.82 -16.39 -17.50
C PHE A 229 11.10 -15.75 -18.86
N SER A 230 12.23 -15.08 -19.02
CA SER A 230 12.63 -14.47 -20.30
C SER A 230 12.61 -15.45 -21.49
N SER A 231 12.83 -16.75 -21.23
CA SER A 231 12.86 -17.80 -22.25
C SER A 231 11.49 -18.31 -22.69
N TYR A 232 10.42 -17.95 -21.97
CA TYR A 232 9.04 -18.34 -22.29
C TYR A 232 8.06 -17.18 -22.14
N LYS A 233 8.54 -15.94 -22.25
CA LYS A 233 7.74 -14.71 -22.20
C LYS A 233 6.65 -14.65 -23.27
N GLN A 234 6.73 -15.45 -24.33
CA GLN A 234 5.72 -15.56 -25.39
C GLN A 234 4.40 -16.16 -24.88
N LEU A 235 4.39 -16.70 -23.66
CA LEU A 235 3.20 -17.25 -23.00
C LEU A 235 2.32 -16.18 -22.34
N THR A 236 2.74 -14.92 -22.29
CA THR A 236 2.01 -13.76 -21.72
C THR A 236 1.59 -12.80 -22.80
#